data_AF-A0A428RMM0-F1
#
_entry.id   AF-A0A428RMM0-F1
#
_cell.length_a   1.000
_cell.length_b   1.000
_cell.length_c   1.000
_cell.angle_alpha   90.00
_cell.angle_beta   90.00
_cell.angle_gamma   90.00
#
_symmetry.space_group_name_H-M   'P 1'
#
loop_
_entity.id
_entity.type
_entity.pdbx_description
1 polymer ?
#
loop_
_entity_poly.entity_id
_entity_poly.type
_entity_poly.pdbx_seq_one_letter_code
_entity_poly.pdbx_strand_id
1 'polypeptide(L)'
;GCAERGVVDGNATEVVEGLVVDSIKGGVGFRNHTVPPGFSYGVTWEEDLLFVEPETVCVDTNLTLDYTVISANGTTISDVVLTDRGGFINLNQTFPEPDYGNPQVNPDLHGRAYTAAWLHNVYTALYLNVTNPRNQTTGALPWRYLNSVMNQTFLRGESSWRSTSVADFDSLVITTKFSDYLGSMEGYTNASNPGVNTNIFGINQENYTEIHDWCSNPSRFPANITNILVGCGLMRGVPHRQDPGTPFVFETGSKWSQKLFACASAVKATIKTVSLTYNRTDGWFQTLAVTDIQDKQYTDERSMPLWGVEETGNRYRVSDLNPIWGLVSPAYQESANVSTVRQPSLFLPGWMDTVSMTDTRLMKFGENLPGSDFSVGALSAAYSVGDLFDKRGIDYTGKSSIAMWARWQNFSLNAKTAALIPSLILTDISASAVVGTKGVLGPGNEARQNLAHIFVTPMISKVRYHVRYAIPAALSALLLLAITCGALLAACLRRGGLTQMRRHLQQLSPGRIYTTLLSPGQGSNMQMRGEDWSRKFGGDVIDLSEGFPMATH
;
A
#
# COMPACT_ATOMS: atom_id res chain seq x y z
N GLY A 1 11.84 13.70 -8.39
CA GLY A 1 11.10 12.82 -9.33
C GLY A 1 10.68 11.50 -8.69
N CYS A 2 10.12 11.52 -7.48
CA CYS A 2 9.60 10.31 -6.81
C CYS A 2 8.09 10.41 -6.51
N ALA A 3 7.37 11.35 -7.15
CA ALA A 3 5.95 11.62 -6.89
C ALA A 3 5.08 11.49 -8.16
N GLU A 4 5.54 10.74 -9.18
CA GLU A 4 4.76 10.51 -10.41
C GLU A 4 4.14 9.11 -10.50
N ARG A 5 4.33 8.24 -9.49
CA ARG A 5 3.46 7.07 -9.27
C ARG A 5 2.62 7.36 -8.05
N GLY A 6 1.33 7.61 -8.24
CA GLY A 6 0.38 7.66 -7.14
C GLY A 6 0.37 6.30 -6.43
N VAL A 7 0.43 6.30 -5.10
CA VAL A 7 0.44 5.08 -4.27
C VAL A 7 -0.87 4.31 -4.43
N VAL A 8 -1.94 4.99 -4.88
CA VAL A 8 -3.25 4.41 -5.21
C VAL A 8 -3.20 3.34 -6.31
N ASP A 9 -2.21 3.34 -7.20
CA ASP A 9 -2.07 2.29 -8.23
C ASP A 9 -1.36 1.03 -7.71
N GLY A 10 -0.66 1.14 -6.57
CA GLY A 10 -0.01 0.01 -5.90
C GLY A 10 -1.02 -0.86 -5.14
N ASN A 11 -0.86 -2.19 -5.21
CA ASN A 11 -1.55 -3.13 -4.31
C ASN A 11 -0.52 -3.78 -3.39
N ALA A 12 0.24 -2.94 -2.69
CA ALA A 12 1.39 -3.35 -1.90
C ALA A 12 1.64 -2.39 -0.75
N THR A 13 2.18 -2.91 0.34
CA THR A 13 2.70 -2.06 1.41
C THR A 13 4.03 -1.48 0.96
N GLU A 14 4.15 -0.15 0.99
CA GLU A 14 5.34 0.56 0.55
C GLU A 14 6.03 1.28 1.70
N VAL A 15 7.34 1.42 1.60
CA VAL A 15 8.16 2.17 2.55
C VAL A 15 8.59 3.46 1.84
N VAL A 16 8.19 4.60 2.39
CA VAL A 16 8.42 5.94 1.82
C VAL A 16 8.97 6.82 2.93
N GLU A 17 9.95 7.69 2.65
CA GLU A 17 10.66 8.46 3.68
C GLU A 17 9.79 8.98 4.86
N GLY A 18 9.98 8.35 6.03
CA GLY A 18 9.27 8.69 7.27
C GLY A 18 8.04 7.83 7.55
N LEU A 19 7.66 6.92 6.64
CA LEU A 19 6.35 6.27 6.61
C LEU A 19 6.38 4.82 6.12
N VAL A 20 5.42 4.04 6.62
CA VAL A 20 4.94 2.79 6.03
C VAL A 20 3.53 3.04 5.50
N VAL A 21 3.30 2.84 4.20
CA VAL A 21 2.01 3.13 3.56
C VAL A 21 1.31 1.82 3.21
N ASP A 22 0.11 1.61 3.75
CA ASP A 22 -0.73 0.44 3.43
C ASP A 22 -1.73 0.81 2.32
N SER A 23 -1.36 0.53 1.07
CA SER A 23 -2.23 0.75 -0.11
C SER A 23 -3.25 -0.37 -0.35
N ILE A 24 -3.36 -1.34 0.56
CA ILE A 24 -4.28 -2.47 0.48
C ILE A 24 -5.55 -2.16 1.28
N LYS A 25 -5.39 -1.86 2.57
CA LYS A 25 -6.51 -1.50 3.47
C LYS A 25 -6.67 0.01 3.64
N GLY A 26 -5.59 0.76 3.43
CA GLY A 26 -5.49 2.17 3.77
C GLY A 26 -4.83 2.39 5.13
N GLY A 27 -4.07 3.47 5.25
CA GLY A 27 -3.40 3.92 6.45
C GLY A 27 -1.92 4.24 6.26
N VAL A 28 -1.41 5.13 7.12
CA VAL A 28 -0.01 5.53 7.14
C VAL A 28 0.57 5.30 8.54
N GLY A 29 1.67 4.55 8.60
CA GLY A 29 2.43 4.28 9.81
C GLY A 29 3.65 5.19 9.89
N PHE A 30 3.82 5.91 10.99
CA PHE A 30 4.97 6.81 11.19
C PHE A 30 6.21 6.01 11.57
N ARG A 31 7.26 6.07 10.73
CA ARG A 31 8.47 5.28 10.90
C ARG A 31 9.72 6.08 10.55
N ASN A 32 10.70 6.06 11.46
CA ASN A 32 12.04 6.50 11.12
C ASN A 32 12.78 5.37 10.39
N HIS A 33 13.15 5.56 9.12
CA HIS A 33 13.85 4.53 8.36
C HIS A 33 15.32 4.44 8.77
N THR A 34 15.55 3.70 9.84
CA THR A 34 16.87 3.20 10.21
C THR A 34 16.84 1.67 10.13
N VAL A 35 17.94 1.07 9.67
CA VAL A 35 18.17 -0.38 9.76
C VAL A 35 18.99 -0.64 11.03
N PRO A 36 18.66 -1.66 11.84
CA PRO A 36 19.47 -2.01 13.00
C PRO A 36 20.96 -2.20 12.63
N PRO A 37 21.90 -1.51 13.31
CA PRO A 37 23.32 -1.63 12.99
C PRO A 37 23.93 -2.93 13.53
N GLY A 38 25.10 -3.33 13.02
CA GLY A 38 25.91 -4.41 13.60
C GLY A 38 25.75 -5.79 12.95
N PHE A 39 25.07 -5.90 11.80
CA PHE A 39 24.85 -7.17 11.12
C PHE A 39 25.55 -7.24 9.75
N SER A 40 26.17 -8.38 9.44
CA SER A 40 26.92 -8.58 8.19
C SER A 40 26.03 -8.97 6.99
N TYR A 41 24.88 -9.59 7.26
CA TYR A 41 23.91 -10.09 6.26
C TYR A 41 22.57 -9.35 6.39
N GLY A 42 21.54 -9.84 5.70
CA GLY A 42 20.17 -9.37 5.87
C GLY A 42 19.63 -9.61 7.28
N VAL A 43 18.59 -8.88 7.65
CA VAL A 43 17.97 -8.93 8.99
C VAL A 43 16.45 -8.88 8.89
N THR A 44 15.79 -9.49 9.87
CA THR A 44 14.34 -9.41 10.08
C THR A 44 14.04 -8.99 11.50
N TRP A 45 13.06 -8.11 11.70
CA TRP A 45 12.67 -7.62 13.01
C TRP A 45 11.24 -7.09 13.00
N GLU A 46 10.72 -6.78 14.19
CA GLU A 46 9.38 -6.21 14.39
C GLU A 46 9.47 -4.86 15.08
N GLU A 47 8.61 -3.93 14.69
CA GLU A 47 8.48 -2.60 15.29
C GLU A 47 7.01 -2.28 15.56
N ASP A 48 6.73 -1.67 16.70
CA ASP A 48 5.43 -1.08 16.98
C ASP A 48 5.39 0.36 16.47
N LEU A 49 4.52 0.63 15.52
CA LEU A 49 4.40 1.94 14.86
C LEU A 49 3.03 2.54 15.11
N LEU A 50 3.00 3.86 15.26
CA LEU A 50 1.77 4.64 15.26
C LEU A 50 1.24 4.69 13.83
N PHE A 51 0.04 4.16 13.61
CA PHE A 51 -0.71 4.26 12.38
C PHE A 51 -1.84 5.26 12.52
N VAL A 52 -2.07 6.04 11.47
CA VAL A 52 -3.32 6.75 11.26
C VAL A 52 -4.00 6.13 10.06
N GLU A 53 -5.19 5.58 10.27
CA GLU A 53 -5.93 4.84 9.26
C GLU A 53 -7.39 5.29 9.17
N PRO A 54 -7.98 5.28 7.97
CA PRO A 54 -9.41 5.52 7.79
C PRO A 54 -10.20 4.25 8.10
N GLU A 55 -11.36 4.44 8.73
CA GLU A 55 -12.41 3.43 8.81
C GLU A 55 -13.62 3.95 8.04
N THR A 56 -13.99 3.27 6.95
CA THR A 56 -15.07 3.70 6.07
C THR A 56 -16.15 2.64 5.98
N VAL A 57 -17.41 3.10 6.00
CA VAL A 57 -18.58 2.29 5.66
C VAL A 57 -19.40 3.02 4.61
N CYS A 58 -19.77 2.31 3.55
CA CYS A 58 -20.73 2.80 2.56
C CYS A 58 -22.02 2.00 2.62
N VAL A 59 -23.13 2.65 2.25
CA VAL A 59 -24.46 2.08 2.11
C VAL A 59 -24.95 2.35 0.69
N ASP A 60 -25.44 1.33 0.02
CA ASP A 60 -26.07 1.46 -1.30
C ASP A 60 -27.41 2.20 -1.13
N THR A 61 -27.60 3.28 -1.88
CA THR A 61 -28.88 4.01 -1.88
C THR A 61 -29.97 3.23 -2.61
N ASN A 62 -29.60 2.17 -3.35
CA ASN A 62 -30.44 1.43 -4.27
C ASN A 62 -31.06 2.32 -5.35
N LEU A 63 -30.37 3.41 -5.71
CA LEU A 63 -30.67 4.25 -6.86
C LEU A 63 -29.50 4.18 -7.83
N THR A 64 -29.79 4.11 -9.13
CA THR A 64 -28.77 4.12 -10.18
C THR A 64 -29.00 5.23 -11.18
N LEU A 65 -27.93 5.79 -11.71
CA LEU A 65 -27.96 6.65 -12.89
C LEU A 65 -27.69 5.80 -14.11
N ASP A 66 -28.69 5.64 -14.96
CA ASP A 66 -28.58 4.88 -16.20
C ASP A 66 -28.60 5.83 -17.39
N TYR A 67 -27.75 5.59 -18.39
CA TYR A 67 -27.63 6.45 -19.57
C TYR A 67 -27.12 5.68 -20.79
N THR A 68 -27.23 6.30 -21.96
CA THR A 68 -26.72 5.76 -23.23
C THR A 68 -25.70 6.70 -23.85
N VAL A 69 -24.60 6.16 -24.36
CA VAL A 69 -23.56 6.93 -25.05
C VAL A 69 -24.00 7.18 -26.49
N ILE A 70 -23.99 8.42 -26.97
CA ILE A 70 -24.45 8.75 -28.33
C ILE A 70 -23.36 9.33 -29.25
N SER A 71 -22.22 9.76 -28.71
CA SER A 71 -21.10 10.22 -29.55
C SER A 71 -20.22 9.07 -30.03
N ALA A 72 -19.67 9.21 -31.24
CA ALA A 72 -18.59 8.36 -31.77
C ALA A 72 -17.35 8.33 -30.87
N ASN A 73 -17.05 9.44 -30.18
CA ASN A 73 -15.89 9.58 -29.31
C ASN A 73 -16.17 9.20 -27.84
N GLY A 74 -17.38 8.72 -27.51
CA GLY A 74 -17.75 8.36 -26.14
C GLY A 74 -17.98 9.52 -25.15
N THR A 75 -17.91 10.78 -25.60
CA THR A 75 -17.96 12.00 -24.77
C THR A 75 -19.35 12.56 -24.47
N THR A 76 -20.41 12.10 -25.14
CA THR A 76 -21.77 12.62 -24.95
C THR A 76 -22.78 11.51 -24.68
N ILE A 77 -23.70 11.78 -23.76
CA ILE A 77 -24.74 10.85 -23.32
C ILE A 77 -26.15 11.36 -23.64
N SER A 78 -27.09 10.43 -23.75
CA SER A 78 -28.53 10.64 -23.85
C SER A 78 -29.27 9.75 -22.85
N ASP A 79 -30.59 9.94 -22.77
CA ASP A 79 -31.51 9.06 -22.02
C ASP A 79 -31.10 8.89 -20.55
N VAL A 80 -30.58 9.98 -19.96
CA VAL A 80 -30.15 9.98 -18.56
C VAL A 80 -31.38 9.84 -17.67
N VAL A 81 -31.47 8.71 -16.99
CA VAL A 81 -32.55 8.39 -16.06
C VAL A 81 -32.01 8.05 -14.69
N LEU A 82 -32.74 8.46 -13.66
CA LEU A 82 -32.59 7.90 -12.33
C LEU A 82 -33.50 6.68 -12.21
N THR A 83 -32.95 5.53 -11.85
CA THR A 83 -33.70 4.28 -11.74
C THR A 83 -33.81 3.85 -10.28
N ASP A 84 -35.03 3.59 -9.83
CA ASP A 84 -35.29 3.03 -8.50
C ASP A 84 -34.99 1.52 -8.48
N ARG A 85 -33.89 1.12 -7.86
CA ARG A 85 -33.53 -0.29 -7.62
C ARG A 85 -33.92 -0.76 -6.21
N GLY A 86 -34.88 -0.08 -5.58
CA GLY A 86 -35.31 -0.34 -4.20
C GLY A 86 -35.02 0.80 -3.23
N GLY A 87 -34.54 1.95 -3.71
CA GLY A 87 -34.25 3.13 -2.92
C GLY A 87 -35.50 3.90 -2.47
N PHE A 88 -36.56 3.90 -3.29
CA PHE A 88 -37.84 4.51 -2.92
C PHE A 88 -38.87 3.49 -2.47
N ILE A 89 -39.11 2.43 -3.24
CA ILE A 89 -40.16 1.45 -2.92
C ILE A 89 -39.94 0.74 -1.57
N ASN A 90 -38.68 0.50 -1.17
CA ASN A 90 -38.35 -0.14 0.11
C ASN A 90 -37.87 0.88 1.16
N LEU A 91 -38.17 2.16 0.97
CA LEU A 91 -37.75 3.22 1.88
C LEU A 91 -38.42 3.05 3.24
N ASN A 92 -37.62 2.98 4.30
CA ASN A 92 -38.13 3.00 5.66
C ASN A 92 -38.83 4.33 5.93
N GLN A 93 -40.03 4.32 6.53
CA GLN A 93 -40.79 5.55 6.79
C GLN A 93 -40.42 6.21 8.12
N THR A 94 -39.64 5.50 8.95
CA THR A 94 -39.10 6.01 10.22
C THR A 94 -37.71 6.57 10.00
N PHE A 95 -37.44 7.75 10.56
CA PHE A 95 -36.12 8.36 10.54
C PHE A 95 -35.11 7.47 11.29
N PRO A 96 -34.01 7.04 10.65
CA PRO A 96 -32.95 6.34 11.35
C PRO A 96 -32.12 7.34 12.16
N GLU A 97 -31.95 7.08 13.45
CA GLU A 97 -31.09 7.86 14.33
C GLU A 97 -29.77 7.12 14.56
N PRO A 98 -28.62 7.69 14.14
CA PRO A 98 -27.30 7.14 14.49
C PRO A 98 -27.03 7.24 16.00
N ASP A 99 -26.18 6.34 16.50
CA ASP A 99 -25.67 6.44 17.87
C ASP A 99 -24.54 7.48 17.96
N TYR A 100 -24.83 8.60 18.63
CA TYR A 100 -23.85 9.65 18.93
C TYR A 100 -23.33 9.61 20.38
N GLY A 101 -23.75 8.62 21.19
CA GLY A 101 -23.56 8.64 22.63
C GLY A 101 -22.11 8.47 23.08
N ASN A 102 -21.37 7.56 22.46
CA ASN A 102 -19.95 7.34 22.75
C ASN A 102 -19.16 6.96 21.49
N PRO A 103 -18.84 7.96 20.63
CA PRO A 103 -18.22 7.70 19.34
C PRO A 103 -16.78 7.18 19.42
N GLN A 104 -16.11 7.32 20.58
CA GLN A 104 -14.78 6.74 20.78
C GLN A 104 -14.82 5.21 20.90
N VAL A 105 -15.93 4.66 21.44
CA VAL A 105 -16.13 3.20 21.56
C VAL A 105 -16.86 2.64 20.35
N ASN A 106 -17.90 3.35 19.90
CA ASN A 106 -18.68 2.97 18.73
C ASN A 106 -18.98 4.24 17.90
N PRO A 107 -18.27 4.47 16.80
CA PRO A 107 -18.53 5.64 15.94
C PRO A 107 -19.85 5.51 15.14
N ASP A 108 -20.46 4.32 15.10
CA ASP A 108 -21.67 3.98 14.33
C ASP A 108 -21.64 4.47 12.87
N LEU A 109 -20.52 4.21 12.18
CA LEU A 109 -20.32 4.64 10.79
C LEU A 109 -21.39 4.08 9.85
N HIS A 110 -21.89 2.86 10.10
CA HIS A 110 -22.99 2.30 9.34
C HIS A 110 -24.29 3.07 9.57
N GLY A 111 -24.68 3.36 10.82
CA GLY A 111 -25.87 4.15 11.12
C GLY A 111 -25.80 5.55 10.50
N ARG A 112 -24.63 6.20 10.54
CA ARG A 112 -24.37 7.49 9.89
C ARG A 112 -24.52 7.43 8.37
N ALA A 113 -23.84 6.48 7.72
CA ALA A 113 -23.94 6.28 6.27
C ALA A 113 -25.36 5.91 5.83
N TYR A 114 -26.07 5.08 6.60
CA TYR A 114 -27.46 4.71 6.35
C TYR A 114 -28.39 5.91 6.48
N THR A 115 -28.19 6.77 7.49
CA THR A 115 -28.96 8.00 7.69
C THR A 115 -28.73 8.98 6.53
N ALA A 116 -27.50 9.10 6.04
CA ALA A 116 -27.20 9.88 4.86
C ALA A 116 -27.90 9.34 3.60
N ALA A 117 -27.84 8.02 3.36
CA ALA A 117 -28.55 7.36 2.25
C ALA A 117 -30.07 7.55 2.35
N TRP A 118 -30.61 7.42 3.56
CA TRP A 118 -32.03 7.59 3.83
C TRP A 118 -32.48 9.01 3.52
N LEU A 119 -31.81 10.03 4.10
CA LEU A 119 -32.12 11.44 3.85
C LEU A 119 -32.01 11.79 2.37
N HIS A 120 -30.97 11.30 1.70
CA HIS A 120 -30.80 11.44 0.25
C HIS A 120 -32.01 10.88 -0.52
N ASN A 121 -32.44 9.67 -0.20
CA ASN A 121 -33.59 9.03 -0.84
C ASN A 121 -34.90 9.75 -0.53
N VAL A 122 -35.09 10.23 0.71
CA VAL A 122 -36.28 11.00 1.11
C VAL A 122 -36.37 12.29 0.31
N TYR A 123 -35.32 13.12 0.33
CA TYR A 123 -35.34 14.39 -0.39
C TYR A 123 -35.52 14.19 -1.89
N THR A 124 -34.91 13.14 -2.46
CA THR A 124 -35.07 12.82 -3.88
C THR A 124 -36.48 12.30 -4.18
N ALA A 125 -37.07 11.48 -3.31
CA ALA A 125 -38.45 11.03 -3.46
C ALA A 125 -39.46 12.19 -3.34
N LEU A 126 -39.21 13.14 -2.44
CA LEU A 126 -40.02 14.36 -2.33
C LEU A 126 -39.87 15.25 -3.57
N TYR A 127 -38.64 15.45 -4.03
CA TYR A 127 -38.33 16.21 -5.23
C TYR A 127 -38.99 15.61 -6.49
N LEU A 128 -39.07 14.28 -6.58
CA LEU A 128 -39.69 13.56 -7.70
C LEU A 128 -41.21 13.32 -7.53
N ASN A 129 -41.83 13.86 -6.47
CA ASN A 129 -43.23 13.62 -6.11
C ASN A 129 -43.59 12.12 -6.02
N VAL A 130 -42.64 11.30 -5.57
CA VAL A 130 -42.85 9.89 -5.24
C VAL A 130 -43.56 9.76 -3.89
N THR A 131 -43.34 10.70 -2.98
CA THR A 131 -44.01 10.77 -1.68
C THR A 131 -44.25 12.22 -1.26
N ASN A 132 -44.85 12.45 -0.09
CA ASN A 132 -45.17 13.77 0.43
C ASN A 132 -44.59 14.03 1.83
N PRO A 133 -44.23 15.30 2.14
CA PRO A 133 -43.78 15.68 3.47
C PRO A 133 -44.97 15.87 4.41
N ARG A 134 -44.69 16.03 5.70
CA ARG A 134 -45.68 16.49 6.69
C ARG A 134 -46.04 17.93 6.38
N ASN A 135 -47.33 18.23 6.28
CA ASN A 135 -47.81 19.60 6.12
C ASN A 135 -48.56 20.04 7.37
N GLN A 136 -47.96 20.95 8.14
CA GLN A 136 -48.54 21.45 9.39
C GLN A 136 -49.77 22.35 9.15
N THR A 137 -49.84 23.00 7.98
CA THR A 137 -50.93 23.94 7.65
C THR A 137 -52.20 23.20 7.24
N THR A 138 -52.07 22.14 6.45
CA THR A 138 -53.22 21.33 5.99
C THR A 138 -53.50 20.11 6.88
N GLY A 139 -52.63 19.83 7.85
CA GLY A 139 -52.71 18.64 8.71
C GLY A 139 -52.34 17.33 8.00
N ALA A 140 -51.79 17.39 6.79
CA ALA A 140 -51.41 16.19 6.05
C ALA A 140 -50.23 15.46 6.73
N LEU A 141 -50.42 14.16 6.97
CA LEU A 141 -49.38 13.27 7.47
C LEU A 141 -48.30 13.02 6.41
N PRO A 142 -47.02 12.83 6.80
CA PRO A 142 -45.98 12.40 5.86
C PRO A 142 -46.30 10.99 5.33
N TRP A 143 -45.70 10.62 4.19
CA TRP A 143 -45.79 9.26 3.62
C TRP A 143 -47.21 8.80 3.24
N ARG A 144 -48.12 9.72 2.91
CA ARG A 144 -49.50 9.39 2.53
C ARG A 144 -49.57 8.53 1.26
N TYR A 145 -48.58 8.65 0.38
CA TYR A 145 -48.40 7.79 -0.77
C TYR A 145 -46.91 7.49 -1.00
N LEU A 146 -46.66 6.40 -1.73
CA LEU A 146 -45.35 6.00 -2.20
C LEU A 146 -45.50 5.50 -3.64
N ASN A 147 -45.36 6.40 -4.60
CA ASN A 147 -45.59 6.16 -6.02
C ASN A 147 -44.28 5.76 -6.71
N SER A 148 -43.72 4.62 -6.30
CA SER A 148 -42.57 4.01 -6.97
C SER A 148 -42.79 2.51 -7.14
N VAL A 149 -42.29 1.95 -8.24
CA VAL A 149 -42.17 0.51 -8.45
C VAL A 149 -40.71 0.13 -8.69
N MET A 150 -40.37 -1.13 -8.43
CA MET A 150 -39.02 -1.64 -8.70
C MET A 150 -38.64 -1.44 -10.18
N ASN A 151 -37.47 -0.88 -10.42
CA ASN A 151 -36.92 -0.46 -11.71
C ASN A 151 -37.70 0.68 -12.41
N GLN A 152 -38.48 1.46 -11.67
CA GLN A 152 -39.10 2.68 -12.22
C GLN A 152 -38.02 3.71 -12.56
N THR A 153 -38.16 4.34 -13.72
CA THR A 153 -37.22 5.36 -14.21
C THR A 153 -37.84 6.76 -14.13
N PHE A 154 -36.99 7.73 -13.79
CA PHE A 154 -37.34 9.14 -13.73
C PHE A 154 -36.45 9.91 -14.70
N LEU A 155 -37.06 10.58 -15.68
CA LEU A 155 -36.34 11.34 -16.70
C LEU A 155 -35.88 12.66 -16.13
N ARG A 156 -34.64 13.05 -16.45
CA ARG A 156 -34.19 14.43 -16.30
C ARG A 156 -34.90 15.27 -17.38
N GLY A 157 -35.65 16.31 -16.99
CA GLY A 157 -36.41 17.09 -17.96
C GLY A 157 -35.51 17.86 -18.92
N GLU A 158 -36.00 18.02 -20.16
CA GLU A 158 -35.33 18.73 -21.24
C GLU A 158 -35.52 20.26 -21.11
N SER A 159 -35.09 20.86 -20.02
CA SER A 159 -35.03 22.32 -19.91
C SER A 159 -33.68 22.81 -20.46
N SER A 160 -33.71 23.16 -21.76
CA SER A 160 -32.65 23.79 -22.55
C SER A 160 -31.52 22.88 -23.07
N TRP A 161 -31.24 23.10 -24.35
CA TRP A 161 -30.19 22.69 -25.30
C TRP A 161 -28.73 22.63 -24.78
N ARG A 162 -28.50 22.65 -23.47
CA ARG A 162 -27.18 22.56 -22.81
C ARG A 162 -27.08 21.56 -21.64
N SER A 163 -28.16 20.86 -21.26
CA SER A 163 -28.23 20.17 -19.95
C SER A 163 -28.30 18.62 -19.98
N THR A 164 -27.93 17.94 -21.06
CA THR A 164 -27.84 16.46 -21.06
C THR A 164 -26.57 15.90 -20.44
N SER A 165 -25.60 16.74 -20.05
CA SER A 165 -24.38 16.27 -19.38
C SER A 165 -24.62 16.11 -17.87
N VAL A 166 -24.56 14.88 -17.38
CA VAL A 166 -24.07 14.64 -16.02
C VAL A 166 -22.57 14.88 -16.10
N ALA A 167 -22.06 15.87 -15.37
CA ALA A 167 -20.63 16.11 -15.32
C ALA A 167 -19.93 14.84 -14.82
N ASP A 168 -18.83 14.48 -15.46
CA ASP A 168 -17.99 13.36 -15.02
C ASP A 168 -18.74 12.01 -14.95
N PHE A 169 -19.65 11.77 -15.92
CA PHE A 169 -20.40 10.51 -16.06
C PHE A 169 -19.51 9.29 -16.31
N ASP A 170 -18.32 9.52 -16.87
CA ASP A 170 -17.34 8.53 -17.29
C ASP A 170 -16.33 8.18 -16.18
N SER A 171 -16.49 8.71 -14.97
CA SER A 171 -15.50 8.56 -13.90
C SER A 171 -16.11 8.42 -12.50
N LEU A 172 -15.25 8.18 -11.51
CA LEU A 172 -15.60 8.24 -10.10
C LEU A 172 -15.88 9.70 -9.69
N VAL A 173 -16.92 9.90 -8.89
CA VAL A 173 -17.20 11.18 -8.22
C VAL A 173 -17.56 10.92 -6.76
N ILE A 174 -16.94 11.66 -5.85
CA ILE A 174 -17.26 11.65 -4.41
C ILE A 174 -17.45 13.10 -3.99
N THR A 175 -18.60 13.43 -3.44
CA THR A 175 -18.93 14.80 -3.07
C THR A 175 -19.76 14.87 -1.80
N THR A 176 -19.56 15.93 -1.03
CA THR A 176 -20.43 16.29 0.09
C THR A 176 -21.77 16.88 -0.39
N LYS A 177 -21.88 17.25 -1.67
CA LYS A 177 -23.10 17.77 -2.31
C LYS A 177 -23.95 16.61 -2.82
N PHE A 178 -24.80 16.07 -1.95
CA PHE A 178 -25.67 14.92 -2.25
C PHE A 178 -26.65 15.13 -3.42
N SER A 179 -26.82 16.35 -3.92
CA SER A 179 -27.68 16.66 -5.08
C SER A 179 -26.92 16.94 -6.38
N ASP A 180 -25.59 16.85 -6.40
CA ASP A 180 -24.75 17.28 -7.54
C ASP A 180 -25.19 16.66 -8.89
N TYR A 181 -25.58 15.38 -8.87
CA TYR A 181 -26.01 14.67 -10.08
C TYR A 181 -27.37 15.13 -10.64
N LEU A 182 -28.15 15.85 -9.84
CA LEU A 182 -29.44 16.43 -10.24
C LEU A 182 -29.27 17.73 -11.05
N GLY A 183 -28.05 18.29 -11.13
CA GLY A 183 -27.75 19.51 -11.88
C GLY A 183 -28.48 20.74 -11.37
N SER A 184 -28.99 21.58 -12.29
CA SER A 184 -29.70 22.83 -11.98
C SER A 184 -31.07 22.65 -11.27
N MET A 185 -31.45 21.41 -10.91
CA MET A 185 -32.77 21.08 -10.34
C MET A 185 -33.96 21.61 -11.15
N GLU A 186 -33.76 21.91 -12.44
CA GLU A 186 -34.81 22.36 -13.35
C GLU A 186 -35.55 21.14 -13.93
N GLY A 187 -36.39 20.55 -13.08
CA GLY A 187 -37.53 19.72 -13.47
C GLY A 187 -37.16 18.32 -13.97
N TYR A 188 -36.93 17.37 -13.06
CA TYR A 188 -37.12 15.97 -13.43
C TYR A 188 -38.60 15.73 -13.69
N THR A 189 -38.93 14.87 -14.64
CA THR A 189 -40.32 14.50 -14.94
C THR A 189 -40.45 13.00 -14.89
N ASN A 190 -41.63 12.50 -14.54
CA ASN A 190 -41.90 11.07 -14.69
C ASN A 190 -41.67 10.69 -16.16
N ALA A 191 -40.95 9.59 -16.41
CA ALA A 191 -40.67 9.13 -17.77
C ALA A 191 -41.94 8.93 -18.61
N SER A 192 -43.03 8.55 -17.95
CA SER A 192 -44.33 8.35 -18.57
C SER A 192 -45.14 9.64 -18.79
N ASN A 193 -44.75 10.77 -18.20
CA ASN A 193 -45.46 12.05 -18.35
C ASN A 193 -44.49 13.26 -18.34
N PRO A 194 -43.71 13.45 -19.41
CA PRO A 194 -42.79 14.58 -19.57
C PRO A 194 -43.58 15.88 -19.71
N GLY A 195 -43.55 16.74 -18.68
CA GLY A 195 -44.23 18.05 -18.68
C GLY A 195 -44.82 18.48 -17.33
N VAL A 196 -44.91 17.57 -16.35
CA VAL A 196 -45.34 17.89 -14.98
C VAL A 196 -44.13 18.22 -14.12
N ASN A 197 -44.05 19.42 -13.57
CA ASN A 197 -43.04 19.75 -12.57
C ASN A 197 -43.21 18.81 -11.37
N THR A 198 -42.22 17.95 -11.12
CA THR A 198 -42.24 17.00 -10.02
C THR A 198 -41.89 17.65 -8.68
N ASN A 199 -41.20 18.78 -8.68
CA ASN A 199 -40.81 19.47 -7.46
C ASN A 199 -41.92 20.40 -6.92
N ILE A 200 -43.05 19.80 -6.55
CA ILE A 200 -44.21 20.52 -6.01
C ILE A 200 -44.03 20.96 -4.55
N PHE A 201 -43.01 20.45 -3.86
CA PHE A 201 -42.71 20.74 -2.46
C PHE A 201 -41.57 21.74 -2.27
N GLY A 202 -40.98 22.25 -3.35
CA GLY A 202 -39.92 23.26 -3.29
C GLY A 202 -38.60 22.74 -2.72
N ILE A 203 -38.31 21.44 -2.89
CA ILE A 203 -37.02 20.85 -2.50
C ILE A 203 -35.91 21.48 -3.35
N ASN A 204 -34.90 22.03 -2.71
CA ASN A 204 -33.80 22.71 -3.38
C ASN A 204 -32.43 22.14 -2.93
N GLN A 205 -31.33 22.69 -3.44
CA GLN A 205 -29.98 22.22 -3.08
C GLN A 205 -29.67 22.38 -1.58
N GLU A 206 -30.22 23.38 -0.91
CA GLU A 206 -30.00 23.62 0.53
C GLU A 206 -30.51 22.46 1.38
N ASN A 207 -31.64 21.84 1.03
CA ASN A 207 -32.14 20.65 1.74
C ASN A 207 -31.13 19.50 1.77
N TYR A 208 -30.32 19.35 0.71
CA TYR A 208 -29.30 18.31 0.63
C TYR A 208 -28.03 18.64 1.40
N THR A 209 -27.78 19.91 1.74
CA THR A 209 -26.57 20.31 2.49
C THR A 209 -26.59 19.79 3.92
N GLU A 210 -27.77 19.67 4.53
CA GLU A 210 -27.94 19.16 5.90
C GLU A 210 -27.57 17.67 6.03
N ILE A 211 -27.58 16.91 4.93
CA ILE A 211 -27.30 15.46 4.95
C ILE A 211 -25.90 15.19 5.48
N HIS A 212 -24.94 16.02 5.09
CA HIS A 212 -23.58 15.92 5.61
C HIS A 212 -23.59 16.11 7.13
N ASP A 213 -24.19 17.18 7.64
CA ASP A 213 -24.19 17.51 9.08
C ASP A 213 -24.84 16.40 9.92
N TRP A 214 -25.97 15.84 9.46
CA TRP A 214 -26.61 14.71 10.13
C TRP A 214 -25.69 13.49 10.21
N CYS A 215 -24.87 13.26 9.19
CA CYS A 215 -23.97 12.11 9.14
C CYS A 215 -22.65 12.34 9.89
N SER A 216 -22.02 13.51 9.72
CA SER A 216 -20.68 13.83 10.23
C SER A 216 -20.64 14.35 11.66
N ASN A 217 -21.81 14.72 12.19
CA ASN A 217 -22.02 15.47 13.44
C ASN A 217 -21.94 17.01 13.19
N PRO A 218 -22.94 17.79 13.63
CA PRO A 218 -22.99 19.24 13.42
C PRO A 218 -21.74 20.04 13.84
N SER A 219 -21.37 21.03 13.03
CA SER A 219 -20.23 21.95 13.25
C SER A 219 -20.27 22.75 14.57
N ARG A 220 -21.44 22.82 15.22
CA ARG A 220 -21.71 23.55 16.46
C ARG A 220 -21.30 22.83 17.73
N PHE A 221 -20.88 21.56 17.64
CA PHE A 221 -20.42 20.78 18.78
C PHE A 221 -19.05 21.27 19.30
N PRO A 222 -18.76 21.08 20.60
CA PRO A 222 -17.52 21.56 21.20
C PRO A 222 -16.29 20.76 20.71
N ALA A 223 -15.16 21.45 20.57
CA ALA A 223 -13.87 20.85 20.22
C ALA A 223 -13.29 20.07 21.41
N ASN A 224 -13.65 18.78 21.52
CA ASN A 224 -13.23 17.88 22.60
C ASN A 224 -13.15 16.42 22.11
N ILE A 225 -12.69 15.52 22.99
CA ILE A 225 -12.50 14.09 22.68
C ILE A 225 -13.78 13.33 22.27
N THR A 226 -14.96 13.85 22.62
CA THR A 226 -16.24 13.21 22.32
C THR A 226 -16.75 13.51 20.91
N ASN A 227 -16.16 14.47 20.20
CA ASN A 227 -16.55 14.82 18.84
C ASN A 227 -15.46 14.39 17.87
N ILE A 228 -15.65 13.20 17.29
CA ILE A 228 -14.72 12.60 16.34
C ILE A 228 -14.90 13.19 14.94
N LEU A 229 -13.81 13.20 14.18
CA LEU A 229 -13.79 13.54 12.76
C LEU A 229 -14.51 12.45 11.97
N VAL A 230 -15.65 12.80 11.38
CA VAL A 230 -16.37 11.97 10.41
C VAL A 230 -16.57 12.74 9.11
N GLY A 231 -16.19 12.15 8.00
CA GLY A 231 -16.45 12.64 6.65
C GLY A 231 -17.62 11.89 6.06
N CYS A 232 -18.59 12.61 5.50
CA CYS A 232 -19.75 12.03 4.84
C CYS A 232 -20.00 12.64 3.47
N GLY A 233 -20.38 11.80 2.51
CA GLY A 233 -20.68 12.23 1.16
C GLY A 233 -21.31 11.14 0.30
N LEU A 234 -21.78 11.56 -0.87
CA LEU A 234 -22.33 10.71 -1.91
C LEU A 234 -21.23 10.32 -2.89
N MET A 235 -21.06 9.03 -3.11
CA MET A 235 -20.18 8.48 -4.13
C MET A 235 -21.01 7.98 -5.31
N ARG A 236 -20.72 8.53 -6.50
CA ARG A 236 -21.10 7.94 -7.78
C ARG A 236 -20.01 6.97 -8.20
N GLY A 237 -20.34 5.68 -8.21
CA GLY A 237 -19.42 4.65 -8.67
C GLY A 237 -19.02 4.84 -10.13
N VAL A 238 -17.90 4.24 -10.52
CA VAL A 238 -17.49 4.19 -11.92
C VAL A 238 -18.54 3.41 -12.71
N PRO A 239 -18.93 3.88 -13.91
CA PRO A 239 -20.00 3.26 -14.68
C PRO A 239 -19.70 1.83 -15.10
N HIS A 240 -20.75 1.00 -15.06
CA HIS A 240 -20.75 -0.40 -15.49
C HIS A 240 -21.62 -0.57 -16.72
N ARG A 241 -21.06 -1.21 -17.74
CA ARG A 241 -21.79 -1.50 -18.98
C ARG A 241 -22.92 -2.50 -18.70
N GLN A 242 -24.09 -2.24 -19.28
CA GLN A 242 -25.31 -3.04 -19.08
C GLN A 242 -25.64 -3.92 -20.30
N ASP A 243 -25.13 -3.56 -21.48
CA ASP A 243 -25.28 -4.31 -22.72
C ASP A 243 -24.02 -5.15 -23.03
N PRO A 244 -24.12 -6.18 -23.90
CA PRO A 244 -22.96 -6.95 -24.33
C PRO A 244 -21.90 -6.06 -25.00
N GLY A 245 -20.64 -6.24 -24.62
CA GLY A 245 -19.49 -5.61 -25.27
C GLY A 245 -18.32 -5.41 -24.31
N THR A 246 -17.38 -4.53 -24.70
CA THR A 246 -16.20 -4.23 -23.88
C THR A 246 -16.58 -3.38 -22.66
N PRO A 247 -16.14 -3.71 -21.43
CA PRO A 247 -16.53 -3.01 -20.20
C PRO A 247 -15.71 -1.73 -19.93
N PHE A 248 -14.73 -1.42 -20.79
CA PHE A 248 -13.79 -0.30 -20.63
C PHE A 248 -13.94 0.77 -21.72
N VAL A 249 -14.78 0.55 -22.74
CA VAL A 249 -14.87 1.44 -23.91
C VAL A 249 -16.30 1.94 -24.08
N PHE A 250 -16.46 3.27 -24.02
CA PHE A 250 -17.72 3.95 -24.28
C PHE A 250 -18.02 3.99 -25.79
N GLU A 251 -18.60 2.90 -26.29
CA GLU A 251 -19.03 2.77 -27.69
C GLU A 251 -20.35 3.52 -27.93
N THR A 252 -20.56 4.06 -29.14
CA THR A 252 -21.85 4.65 -29.50
C THR A 252 -22.97 3.61 -29.41
N GLY A 253 -24.06 3.96 -28.72
CA GLY A 253 -25.20 3.09 -28.44
C GLY A 253 -25.04 2.20 -27.21
N SER A 254 -23.86 2.20 -26.55
CA SER A 254 -23.65 1.42 -25.33
C SER A 254 -24.42 1.99 -24.14
N LYS A 255 -24.88 1.10 -23.25
CA LYS A 255 -25.71 1.43 -22.09
C LYS A 255 -24.93 1.24 -20.82
N TRP A 256 -24.98 2.22 -19.93
CA TRP A 256 -24.18 2.25 -18.71
C TRP A 256 -25.05 2.57 -17.50
N SER A 257 -24.61 2.08 -16.34
CA SER A 257 -25.24 2.32 -15.05
C SER A 257 -24.20 2.69 -14.00
N GLN A 258 -24.47 3.72 -13.21
CA GLN A 258 -23.68 4.12 -12.05
C GLN A 258 -24.49 3.92 -10.78
N LYS A 259 -23.93 3.18 -9.82
CA LYS A 259 -24.51 3.05 -8.49
C LYS A 259 -24.19 4.27 -7.64
N LEU A 260 -25.13 4.63 -6.78
CA LEU A 260 -25.00 5.73 -5.83
C LEU A 260 -24.86 5.16 -4.42
N PHE A 261 -23.77 5.50 -3.73
CA PHE A 261 -23.49 5.09 -2.36
C PHE A 261 -23.39 6.29 -1.44
N ALA A 262 -23.98 6.23 -0.25
CA ALA A 262 -23.66 7.18 0.82
C ALA A 262 -22.56 6.57 1.68
N CYS A 263 -21.47 7.29 1.91
CA CYS A 263 -20.31 6.79 2.64
C CYS A 263 -20.01 7.67 3.85
N ALA A 264 -19.68 7.04 4.97
CA ALA A 264 -19.17 7.69 6.17
C ALA A 264 -17.79 7.12 6.53
N SER A 265 -16.83 8.01 6.75
CA SER A 265 -15.45 7.66 7.12
C SER A 265 -15.05 8.38 8.40
N ALA A 266 -14.49 7.66 9.36
CA ALA A 266 -13.75 8.24 10.48
C ALA A 266 -12.25 7.98 10.32
N VAL A 267 -11.44 8.75 11.01
CA VAL A 267 -9.98 8.54 11.06
C VAL A 267 -9.61 8.14 12.48
N LYS A 268 -8.79 7.09 12.62
CA LYS A 268 -8.30 6.65 13.92
C LYS A 268 -6.79 6.53 13.96
N ALA A 269 -6.21 6.87 15.10
CA ALA A 269 -4.85 6.54 15.47
C ALA A 269 -4.81 5.20 16.21
N THR A 270 -3.90 4.31 15.84
CA THR A 270 -3.74 2.99 16.45
C THR A 270 -2.27 2.60 16.45
N ILE A 271 -1.89 1.63 17.29
CA ILE A 271 -0.53 1.07 17.27
C ILE A 271 -0.60 -0.29 16.59
N LYS A 272 0.23 -0.51 15.57
CA LYS A 272 0.36 -1.78 14.85
C LYS A 272 1.77 -2.32 14.96
N THR A 273 1.89 -3.63 15.00
CA THR A 273 3.16 -4.34 14.95
C THR A 273 3.48 -4.64 13.47
N VAL A 274 4.62 -4.15 13.00
CA VAL A 274 5.06 -4.24 11.62
C VAL A 274 6.31 -5.12 11.54
N SER A 275 6.23 -6.18 10.74
CA SER A 275 7.36 -7.06 10.47
C SER A 275 8.13 -6.56 9.25
N LEU A 276 9.44 -6.38 9.43
CA LEU A 276 10.34 -5.78 8.44
C LEU A 276 11.43 -6.77 8.05
N THR A 277 11.83 -6.71 6.77
CA THR A 277 12.98 -7.44 6.26
C THR A 277 13.89 -6.51 5.48
N TYR A 278 15.20 -6.70 5.62
CA TYR A 278 16.20 -5.96 4.87
C TYR A 278 17.26 -6.92 4.32
N ASN A 279 17.50 -6.88 3.01
CA ASN A 279 18.51 -7.69 2.36
C ASN A 279 19.68 -6.83 1.85
N ARG A 280 20.93 -7.13 2.21
CA ARG A 280 22.07 -6.24 1.93
C ARG A 280 22.66 -6.38 0.51
N THR A 281 21.95 -6.97 -0.44
CA THR A 281 22.47 -7.27 -1.78
C THR A 281 22.73 -6.04 -2.64
N ASP A 282 21.95 -4.98 -2.42
CA ASP A 282 21.97 -3.74 -3.19
C ASP A 282 22.13 -2.58 -2.20
N GLY A 283 22.99 -1.60 -2.51
CA GLY A 283 23.26 -0.48 -1.60
C GLY A 283 22.01 0.25 -1.13
N TRP A 284 22.04 0.74 0.12
CA TRP A 284 21.09 1.64 0.81
C TRP A 284 19.58 1.48 0.56
N PHE A 285 18.84 1.09 1.61
CA PHE A 285 17.36 1.15 1.82
C PHE A 285 16.41 0.56 0.76
N GLN A 286 16.85 0.29 -0.47
CA GLN A 286 16.00 -0.20 -1.57
C GLN A 286 15.45 -1.61 -1.35
N THR A 287 16.11 -2.39 -0.50
CA THR A 287 15.75 -3.78 -0.17
C THR A 287 15.00 -3.91 1.17
N LEU A 288 14.63 -2.78 1.78
CA LEU A 288 13.78 -2.77 2.95
C LEU A 288 12.33 -3.02 2.50
N ALA A 289 11.73 -4.09 3.00
CA ALA A 289 10.36 -4.44 2.70
C ALA A 289 9.57 -4.71 3.98
N VAL A 290 8.29 -4.36 3.95
CA VAL A 290 7.32 -4.76 4.98
C VAL A 290 6.77 -6.12 4.59
N THR A 291 6.93 -7.09 5.49
CA THR A 291 6.40 -8.45 5.26
C THR A 291 5.01 -8.62 5.82
N ASP A 292 4.68 -7.92 6.91
CA ASP A 292 3.38 -8.02 7.56
C ASP A 292 3.04 -6.78 8.40
N ILE A 293 1.76 -6.50 8.56
CA ILE A 293 1.20 -5.44 9.42
C ILE A 293 0.03 -6.04 10.21
N GLN A 294 0.15 -6.09 11.53
CA GLN A 294 -0.88 -6.62 12.41
C GLN A 294 -1.29 -5.61 13.49
N ASP A 295 -2.57 -5.64 13.88
CA ASP A 295 -3.04 -4.87 15.03
C ASP A 295 -2.37 -5.37 16.31
N LYS A 296 -1.83 -4.44 17.09
CA LYS A 296 -1.14 -4.78 18.34
C LYS A 296 -2.11 -5.41 19.32
N GLN A 297 -1.75 -6.59 19.83
CA GLN A 297 -2.52 -7.29 20.86
C GLN A 297 -2.03 -6.85 22.25
N TYR A 298 -2.97 -6.53 23.11
CA TYR A 298 -2.72 -6.05 24.48
C TYR A 298 -3.12 -7.13 25.48
N THR A 299 -2.28 -7.38 26.49
CA THR A 299 -2.53 -8.42 27.50
C THR A 299 -3.66 -8.06 28.46
N ASP A 300 -3.78 -6.77 28.75
CA ASP A 300 -4.73 -6.21 29.71
C ASP A 300 -4.97 -4.72 29.42
N GLU A 301 -6.01 -4.14 30.01
CA GLU A 301 -6.35 -2.73 29.81
C GLU A 301 -5.21 -1.78 30.18
N ARG A 302 -4.38 -2.08 31.20
CA ARG A 302 -3.29 -1.18 31.61
C ARG A 302 -2.15 -1.17 30.59
N SER A 303 -1.98 -2.26 29.85
CA SER A 303 -1.03 -2.36 28.75
C SER A 303 -1.47 -1.58 27.50
N MET A 304 -2.74 -1.21 27.39
CA MET A 304 -3.26 -0.38 26.30
C MET A 304 -2.71 1.05 26.38
N PRO A 305 -2.50 1.71 25.22
CA PRO A 305 -2.07 3.09 25.18
C PRO A 305 -3.08 4.01 25.88
N LEU A 306 -2.53 5.01 26.58
CA LEU A 306 -3.30 6.13 27.08
C LEU A 306 -3.25 7.23 26.02
N TRP A 307 -4.38 7.48 25.38
CA TRP A 307 -4.55 8.55 24.42
C TRP A 307 -5.02 9.82 25.13
N GLY A 308 -4.59 10.96 24.63
CA GLY A 308 -5.04 12.27 25.09
C GLY A 308 -5.42 13.16 23.93
N VAL A 309 -6.42 13.99 24.19
CA VAL A 309 -6.87 15.07 23.31
C VAL A 309 -6.88 16.36 24.13
N GLU A 310 -6.46 17.46 23.52
CA GLU A 310 -6.51 18.79 24.12
C GLU A 310 -7.93 19.13 24.61
N GLU A 311 -8.04 19.54 25.88
CA GLU A 311 -9.30 19.97 26.49
C GLU A 311 -9.43 21.48 26.42
N THR A 312 -10.44 21.95 25.68
CA THR A 312 -10.69 23.38 25.45
C THR A 312 -11.71 23.98 26.42
N GLY A 313 -12.29 23.16 27.32
CA GLY A 313 -13.34 23.57 28.24
C GLY A 313 -14.63 23.97 27.52
N ASN A 314 -14.90 23.36 26.37
CA ASN A 314 -16.05 23.65 25.48
C ASN A 314 -16.14 25.12 25.02
N ARG A 315 -15.02 25.86 25.03
CA ARG A 315 -14.98 27.28 24.60
C ARG A 315 -14.96 27.44 23.09
N TYR A 316 -14.38 26.46 22.40
CA TYR A 316 -14.26 26.44 20.94
C TYR A 316 -15.13 25.33 20.37
N ARG A 317 -15.63 25.53 19.15
CA ARG A 317 -16.34 24.51 18.39
C ARG A 317 -15.36 23.72 17.54
N VAL A 318 -15.77 22.51 17.13
CA VAL A 318 -14.99 21.67 16.19
C VAL A 318 -14.73 22.36 14.85
N SER A 319 -15.54 23.36 14.49
CA SER A 319 -15.33 24.20 13.30
C SER A 319 -14.31 25.33 13.50
N ASP A 320 -14.02 25.70 14.75
CA ASP A 320 -13.10 26.80 15.08
C ASP A 320 -11.66 26.29 15.28
N LEU A 321 -11.51 25.07 15.78
CA LEU A 321 -10.22 24.50 16.20
C LEU A 321 -10.22 22.97 16.05
N ASN A 322 -9.13 22.44 15.51
CA ASN A 322 -8.81 21.01 15.56
C ASN A 322 -7.94 20.72 16.80
N PRO A 323 -8.45 19.97 17.80
CA PRO A 323 -7.68 19.67 19.01
C PRO A 323 -6.42 18.85 18.71
N ILE A 324 -5.33 19.14 19.42
CA ILE A 324 -4.12 18.32 19.37
C ILE A 324 -4.39 16.97 20.06
N TRP A 325 -3.92 15.89 19.46
CA TRP A 325 -4.02 14.54 20.02
C TRP A 325 -2.67 13.83 20.08
N GLY A 326 -2.56 12.82 20.95
CA GLY A 326 -1.35 12.03 21.05
C GLY A 326 -1.36 11.00 22.18
N LEU A 327 -0.22 10.32 22.35
CA LEU A 327 0.01 9.42 23.48
C LEU A 327 0.40 10.22 24.72
N VAL A 328 -0.16 9.84 25.86
CA VAL A 328 0.04 10.52 27.14
C VAL A 328 0.66 9.57 28.15
N SER A 329 1.64 10.07 28.91
CA SER A 329 2.19 9.31 30.04
C SER A 329 1.14 9.17 31.15
N PRO A 330 1.03 8.02 31.85
CA PRO A 330 0.06 7.82 32.93
C PRO A 330 0.08 8.91 34.02
N ALA A 331 1.20 9.60 34.21
CA ALA A 331 1.33 10.71 35.16
C ALA A 331 0.43 11.93 34.84
N TYR A 332 0.00 12.07 33.58
CA TYR A 332 -0.83 13.20 33.13
C TYR A 332 -2.29 12.79 32.88
N GLN A 333 -2.70 11.58 33.29
CA GLN A 333 -4.06 11.07 33.05
C GLN A 333 -5.15 11.97 33.67
N GLU A 334 -4.87 12.59 34.82
CA GLU A 334 -5.79 13.47 35.56
C GLU A 334 -5.53 14.97 35.32
N SER A 335 -4.77 15.31 34.27
CA SER A 335 -4.49 16.70 33.94
C SER A 335 -5.75 17.42 33.44
N ALA A 336 -6.04 18.60 34.00
CA ALA A 336 -7.26 19.37 33.66
C ALA A 336 -7.31 19.85 32.20
N ASN A 337 -6.16 19.90 31.51
CA ASN A 337 -6.06 20.42 30.14
C ASN A 337 -6.04 19.31 29.07
N VAL A 338 -6.17 18.04 29.46
CA VAL A 338 -6.12 16.90 28.53
C VAL A 338 -7.22 15.92 28.88
N SER A 339 -8.16 15.71 27.97
CA SER A 339 -9.13 14.62 28.09
C SER A 339 -8.43 13.33 27.67
N THR A 340 -8.50 12.28 28.48
CA THR A 340 -7.78 11.02 28.22
C THR A 340 -8.71 9.83 28.07
N VAL A 341 -8.30 8.85 27.26
CA VAL A 341 -8.99 7.57 27.07
C VAL A 341 -7.98 6.45 26.93
N ARG A 342 -8.23 5.31 27.57
CA ARG A 342 -7.37 4.13 27.53
C ARG A 342 -8.04 3.05 26.68
N GLN A 343 -7.53 2.84 25.48
CA GLN A 343 -8.13 1.94 24.49
C GLN A 343 -7.13 1.64 23.37
N PRO A 344 -7.33 0.57 22.56
CA PRO A 344 -6.39 0.20 21.50
C PRO A 344 -6.17 1.28 20.42
N SER A 345 -7.19 2.09 20.14
CA SER A 345 -7.17 3.13 19.10
C SER A 345 -7.93 4.38 19.54
N LEU A 346 -7.52 5.56 19.10
CA LEU A 346 -8.24 6.82 19.29
C LEU A 346 -8.90 7.25 17.99
N PHE A 347 -10.21 7.46 17.97
CA PHE A 347 -10.84 8.19 16.86
C PHE A 347 -10.46 9.66 16.97
N LEU A 348 -9.87 10.19 15.91
CA LEU A 348 -9.31 11.54 15.91
C LEU A 348 -10.43 12.57 15.95
N PRO A 349 -10.31 13.65 16.74
CA PRO A 349 -11.27 14.74 16.73
C PRO A 349 -11.11 15.60 15.47
N GLY A 350 -12.15 16.35 15.13
CA GLY A 350 -12.12 17.33 14.04
C GLY A 350 -13.48 17.47 13.36
N TRP A 351 -13.54 18.35 12.37
CA TRP A 351 -14.72 18.54 11.55
C TRP A 351 -14.36 18.79 10.09
N MET A 352 -15.13 18.20 9.19
CA MET A 352 -14.94 18.36 7.74
C MET A 352 -15.89 19.44 7.23
N ASP A 353 -15.36 20.57 6.78
CA ASP A 353 -16.19 21.65 6.23
C ASP A 353 -16.78 21.30 4.86
N THR A 354 -18.06 21.58 4.68
CA THR A 354 -18.81 21.43 3.41
C THR A 354 -18.76 22.66 2.52
N VAL A 355 -18.54 23.86 3.10
CA VAL A 355 -18.77 25.16 2.44
C VAL A 355 -17.48 25.80 1.92
N SER A 356 -16.31 25.45 2.46
CA SER A 356 -15.00 25.93 2.00
C SER A 356 -14.42 25.18 0.78
N MET A 357 -15.24 24.54 -0.05
CA MET A 357 -14.79 24.00 -1.35
C MET A 357 -14.50 25.08 -2.41
N THR A 358 -14.65 26.37 -2.06
CA THR A 358 -14.16 27.51 -2.86
C THR A 358 -12.79 28.02 -2.39
N ASP A 359 -12.35 27.68 -1.17
CA ASP A 359 -10.99 27.97 -0.71
C ASP A 359 -10.07 26.81 -1.12
N THR A 360 -9.61 26.91 -2.37
CA THR A 360 -8.81 25.94 -3.14
C THR A 360 -7.42 25.62 -2.57
N ARG A 361 -7.24 25.66 -1.25
CA ARG A 361 -5.97 25.36 -0.59
C ARG A 361 -6.11 24.02 0.11
N LEU A 362 -5.51 22.97 -0.47
CA LEU A 362 -5.15 21.72 0.19
C LEU A 362 -4.47 22.10 1.51
N MET A 363 -5.24 22.09 2.61
CA MET A 363 -4.85 22.71 3.86
C MET A 363 -4.65 24.23 3.70
N LYS A 364 -4.93 25.04 4.72
CA LYS A 364 -4.29 26.36 4.76
C LYS A 364 -2.79 26.07 4.77
N PHE A 365 -2.09 26.34 3.65
CA PHE A 365 -0.69 26.04 3.34
C PHE A 365 0.37 26.50 4.39
N GLY A 366 -0.02 26.93 5.58
CA GLY A 366 0.86 27.21 6.72
C GLY A 366 0.83 26.16 7.83
N GLU A 367 -0.23 25.35 7.97
CA GLU A 367 -0.43 24.49 9.14
C GLU A 367 -0.94 23.10 8.73
N ASN A 368 -0.03 22.12 8.68
CA ASN A 368 -0.33 20.71 8.44
C ASN A 368 0.28 19.86 9.56
N LEU A 369 -0.09 20.17 10.80
CA LEU A 369 0.47 19.49 11.95
C LEU A 369 -0.04 18.03 11.97
N PRO A 370 0.85 17.01 12.00
CA PRO A 370 0.43 15.61 12.03
C PRO A 370 -0.42 15.25 13.26
N GLY A 371 -0.33 16.02 14.34
CA GLY A 371 -1.11 15.82 15.57
C GLY A 371 -2.45 16.56 15.62
N SER A 372 -2.90 17.21 14.54
CA SER A 372 -4.21 17.91 14.50
C SER A 372 -4.82 17.95 13.09
N ASP A 373 -4.19 18.64 12.14
CA ASP A 373 -4.87 19.14 10.93
C ASP A 373 -4.81 18.20 9.72
N PHE A 374 -3.78 17.34 9.65
CA PHE A 374 -3.53 16.59 8.43
C PHE A 374 -4.67 15.62 8.07
N SER A 375 -5.26 14.97 9.09
CA SER A 375 -6.35 14.00 8.92
C SER A 375 -7.62 14.66 8.41
N VAL A 376 -7.92 15.87 8.89
CA VAL A 376 -9.06 16.68 8.43
C VAL A 376 -8.89 17.06 6.96
N GLY A 377 -7.71 17.56 6.59
CA GLY A 377 -7.41 17.92 5.21
C GLY A 377 -7.43 16.73 4.26
N ALA A 378 -6.83 15.61 4.65
CA ALA A 378 -6.82 14.38 3.84
C ALA A 378 -8.23 13.81 3.65
N LEU A 379 -9.07 13.81 4.69
CA LEU A 379 -10.44 13.34 4.62
C LEU A 379 -11.33 14.24 3.77
N SER A 380 -11.21 15.56 3.93
CA SER A 380 -11.94 16.53 3.11
C SER A 380 -11.64 16.35 1.62
N ALA A 381 -10.37 16.14 1.26
CA ALA A 381 -9.95 15.88 -0.10
C ALA A 381 -10.46 14.53 -0.63
N ALA A 382 -10.48 13.47 0.19
CA ALA A 382 -11.03 12.17 -0.20
C ALA A 382 -12.55 12.21 -0.51
N TYR A 383 -13.27 13.20 0.02
CA TYR A 383 -14.69 13.44 -0.25
C TYR A 383 -14.97 14.55 -1.28
N SER A 384 -13.95 14.93 -2.06
CA SER A 384 -14.00 16.01 -3.05
C SER A 384 -13.48 15.57 -4.43
N VAL A 385 -13.79 14.34 -4.84
CA VAL A 385 -13.37 13.73 -6.11
C VAL A 385 -14.37 14.11 -7.21
N GLY A 386 -13.89 14.63 -8.33
CA GLY A 386 -14.66 15.15 -9.46
C GLY A 386 -14.95 16.66 -9.39
N ASP A 387 -14.52 17.36 -8.33
CA ASP A 387 -14.69 18.82 -8.19
C ASP A 387 -13.39 19.59 -8.55
N LEU A 388 -13.33 20.91 -8.31
CA LEU A 388 -12.19 21.80 -8.59
C LEU A 388 -10.84 21.31 -8.03
N PHE A 389 -10.85 20.43 -7.01
CA PHE A 389 -9.66 19.81 -6.43
C PHE A 389 -8.87 18.98 -7.46
N ASP A 390 -9.53 18.14 -8.27
CA ASP A 390 -8.88 17.34 -9.32
C ASP A 390 -8.32 18.21 -10.45
N LYS A 391 -8.92 19.40 -10.69
CA LYS A 391 -8.50 20.31 -11.78
C LYS A 391 -7.19 21.07 -11.48
N ARG A 392 -6.66 20.99 -10.25
CA ARG A 392 -5.41 21.67 -9.83
C ARG A 392 -4.38 20.75 -9.17
N GLY A 393 -4.65 19.44 -9.07
CA GLY A 393 -3.85 18.48 -8.30
C GLY A 393 -3.74 17.09 -8.94
N ILE A 394 -3.79 16.06 -8.10
CA ILE A 394 -3.78 14.63 -8.48
C ILE A 394 -5.20 14.23 -8.86
N ASP A 395 -5.38 13.61 -10.02
CA ASP A 395 -6.67 13.09 -10.48
C ASP A 395 -6.97 11.74 -9.81
N TYR A 396 -7.97 11.67 -8.93
CA TYR A 396 -8.47 10.41 -8.36
C TYR A 396 -9.73 9.87 -9.04
N THR A 397 -10.27 10.58 -10.04
CA THR A 397 -11.51 10.20 -10.73
C THR A 397 -11.36 8.93 -11.58
N GLY A 398 -10.14 8.63 -12.03
CA GLY A 398 -9.86 7.56 -12.99
C GLY A 398 -9.84 8.03 -14.45
N LYS A 399 -10.12 9.30 -14.75
CA LYS A 399 -10.15 9.79 -16.14
C LYS A 399 -8.80 9.73 -16.84
N SER A 400 -7.72 10.05 -16.12
CA SER A 400 -6.37 10.05 -16.68
C SER A 400 -5.64 8.70 -16.59
N SER A 401 -6.15 7.74 -15.81
CA SER A 401 -5.51 6.42 -15.60
C SER A 401 -6.53 5.28 -15.71
N ILE A 402 -6.43 4.49 -16.78
CA ILE A 402 -7.31 3.32 -17.00
C ILE A 402 -7.12 2.24 -15.93
N ALA A 403 -5.92 2.15 -15.33
CA ALA A 403 -5.64 1.21 -14.24
C ALA A 403 -6.45 1.57 -12.99
N MET A 404 -6.40 2.84 -12.59
CA MET A 404 -7.21 3.37 -11.49
C MET A 404 -8.70 3.27 -11.81
N TRP A 405 -9.11 3.62 -13.03
CA TRP A 405 -10.50 3.48 -13.47
C TRP A 405 -11.02 2.05 -13.32
N ALA A 406 -10.26 1.05 -13.78
CA ALA A 406 -10.62 -0.35 -13.65
C ALA A 406 -10.65 -0.82 -12.18
N ARG A 407 -9.73 -0.32 -11.34
CA ARG A 407 -9.72 -0.59 -9.89
C ARG A 407 -10.98 -0.04 -9.21
N TRP A 408 -11.34 1.21 -9.50
CA TRP A 408 -12.57 1.84 -8.99
C TRP A 408 -13.84 1.22 -9.54
N GLN A 409 -13.85 0.78 -10.80
CA GLN A 409 -14.96 0.01 -11.36
C GLN A 409 -15.18 -1.29 -10.55
N ASN A 410 -14.12 -2.03 -10.25
CA ASN A 410 -14.23 -3.26 -9.47
C ASN A 410 -14.69 -2.99 -8.02
N PHE A 411 -14.17 -1.96 -7.37
CA PHE A 411 -14.57 -1.61 -6.00
C PHE A 411 -15.98 -1.00 -5.91
N SER A 412 -16.50 -0.39 -6.97
CA SER A 412 -17.85 0.18 -6.98
C SER A 412 -18.97 -0.84 -7.24
N LEU A 413 -18.67 -2.15 -7.29
CA LEU A 413 -19.66 -3.21 -7.49
C LEU A 413 -20.64 -3.34 -6.30
N ASN A 414 -20.14 -3.18 -5.08
CA ASN A 414 -20.93 -3.32 -3.85
C ASN A 414 -20.45 -2.36 -2.76
N ALA A 415 -21.34 -2.06 -1.80
CA ALA A 415 -21.10 -1.08 -0.75
C ALA A 415 -19.87 -1.40 0.14
N LYS A 416 -19.56 -2.69 0.36
CA LYS A 416 -18.41 -3.11 1.18
C LYS A 416 -17.07 -2.78 0.52
N THR A 417 -16.94 -3.06 -0.78
CA THR A 417 -15.73 -2.76 -1.55
C THR A 417 -15.64 -1.29 -1.93
N ALA A 418 -16.79 -0.63 -2.11
CA ALA A 418 -16.90 0.81 -2.35
C ALA A 418 -16.25 1.63 -1.23
N ALA A 419 -16.37 1.18 0.02
CA ALA A 419 -15.75 1.82 1.18
C ALA A 419 -14.22 1.88 1.12
N LEU A 420 -13.56 1.00 0.34
CA LEU A 420 -12.10 1.05 0.18
C LEU A 420 -11.64 2.25 -0.65
N ILE A 421 -12.49 2.78 -1.54
CA ILE A 421 -12.12 3.88 -2.44
C ILE A 421 -11.71 5.14 -1.65
N PRO A 422 -12.57 5.76 -0.82
CA PRO A 422 -12.19 6.92 -0.02
C PRO A 422 -11.06 6.61 0.98
N SER A 423 -10.99 5.39 1.52
CA SER A 423 -9.90 4.97 2.41
C SER A 423 -8.53 5.00 1.71
N LEU A 424 -8.45 4.53 0.47
CA LEU A 424 -7.21 4.53 -0.30
C LEU A 424 -6.82 5.93 -0.77
N ILE A 425 -7.79 6.75 -1.18
CA ILE A 425 -7.54 8.15 -1.56
C ILE A 425 -7.01 8.94 -0.33
N LEU A 426 -7.65 8.80 0.82
CA LEU A 426 -7.18 9.41 2.07
C LEU A 426 -5.75 9.00 2.39
N THR A 427 -5.41 7.73 2.16
CA THR A 427 -4.09 7.18 2.46
C THR A 427 -3.00 7.77 1.58
N ASP A 428 -3.22 7.91 0.28
CA ASP A 428 -2.26 8.50 -0.66
C ASP A 428 -2.03 9.99 -0.37
N ILE A 429 -3.11 10.72 -0.08
CA ILE A 429 -3.03 12.12 0.32
C ILE A 429 -2.30 12.26 1.66
N SER A 430 -2.63 11.40 2.63
CA SER A 430 -1.96 11.38 3.94
C SER A 430 -0.47 11.09 3.81
N ALA A 431 -0.10 10.12 2.98
CA ALA A 431 1.30 9.79 2.71
C ALA A 431 2.04 11.02 2.21
N SER A 432 1.48 11.71 1.21
CA SER A 432 2.07 12.94 0.67
C SER A 432 2.13 14.09 1.68
N ALA A 433 1.13 14.18 2.57
CA ALA A 433 1.01 15.25 3.56
C ALA A 433 2.01 15.11 4.72
N VAL A 434 2.34 13.87 5.13
CA VAL A 434 3.17 13.62 6.32
C VAL A 434 4.53 12.99 6.01
N VAL A 435 4.93 12.91 4.73
CA VAL A 435 6.29 12.52 4.33
C VAL A 435 7.32 13.39 5.05
N GLY A 436 8.40 12.76 5.53
CA GLY A 436 9.48 13.45 6.23
C GLY A 436 9.18 13.79 7.70
N THR A 437 7.99 13.47 8.22
CA THR A 437 7.74 13.51 9.67
C THR A 437 8.56 12.42 10.35
N LYS A 438 9.47 12.83 11.25
CA LYS A 438 10.44 11.92 11.88
C LYS A 438 9.90 11.40 13.21
N GLY A 439 9.68 10.09 13.29
CA GLY A 439 9.24 9.42 14.52
C GLY A 439 10.34 9.25 15.59
N VAL A 440 9.89 9.02 16.82
CA VAL A 440 10.52 8.53 18.10
C VAL A 440 11.90 9.06 18.52
N LEU A 441 12.85 9.32 17.62
CA LEU A 441 14.22 9.73 17.98
C LEU A 441 14.45 11.25 18.00
N GLY A 442 13.38 12.04 17.82
CA GLY A 442 13.43 13.50 17.79
C GLY A 442 14.24 14.08 16.62
N PRO A 443 14.46 15.40 16.58
CA PRO A 443 15.30 16.04 15.58
C PRO A 443 16.71 15.41 15.58
N GLY A 444 17.21 15.03 14.40
CA GLY A 444 18.58 14.53 14.22
C GLY A 444 18.85 13.10 14.70
N ASN A 445 17.83 12.33 15.10
CA ASN A 445 18.01 11.01 15.74
C ASN A 445 18.90 11.06 16.99
N GLU A 446 18.92 12.19 17.69
CA GLU A 446 19.84 12.44 18.81
C GLU A 446 19.27 12.01 20.17
N ALA A 447 18.09 11.39 20.23
CA ALA A 447 17.53 10.87 21.47
C ALA A 447 18.46 9.82 22.10
N ARG A 448 19.17 10.20 23.17
CA ARG A 448 20.07 9.33 23.95
C ARG A 448 19.39 8.63 25.13
N GLN A 449 18.11 8.90 25.35
CA GLN A 449 17.32 8.40 26.48
C GLN A 449 16.01 7.78 25.95
N ASN A 450 15.50 6.76 26.65
CA ASN A 450 14.28 6.01 26.27
C ASN A 450 14.37 5.33 24.89
N LEU A 451 15.53 4.75 24.57
CA LEU A 451 15.72 3.96 23.35
C LEU A 451 14.84 2.70 23.41
N ALA A 452 13.99 2.51 22.40
CA ALA A 452 13.22 1.29 22.26
C ALA A 452 14.16 0.10 22.00
N HIS A 453 14.05 -0.96 22.80
CA HIS A 453 14.77 -2.19 22.56
C HIS A 453 14.08 -2.99 21.46
N ILE A 454 14.78 -3.24 20.35
CA ILE A 454 14.29 -4.00 19.21
C ILE A 454 15.00 -5.35 19.17
N PHE A 455 14.24 -6.44 19.10
CA PHE A 455 14.78 -7.78 18.87
C PHE A 455 14.99 -8.00 17.38
N VAL A 456 16.22 -8.35 17.01
CA VAL A 456 16.59 -8.53 15.59
C VAL A 456 17.02 -9.97 15.36
N THR A 457 16.53 -10.56 14.28
CA THR A 457 16.90 -11.90 13.82
C THR A 457 17.81 -11.79 12.60
N PRO A 458 19.11 -12.13 12.74
CA PRO A 458 20.04 -12.04 11.62
C PRO A 458 19.90 -13.22 10.66
N MET A 459 19.96 -12.94 9.36
CA MET A 459 20.09 -13.99 8.35
C MET A 459 21.52 -14.52 8.38
N ILE A 460 21.68 -15.85 8.39
CA ILE A 460 22.99 -16.50 8.37
C ILE A 460 23.17 -17.32 7.10
N SER A 461 24.31 -17.19 6.44
CA SER A 461 24.68 -18.05 5.32
C SER A 461 25.04 -19.44 5.85
N LYS A 462 24.17 -20.43 5.62
CA LYS A 462 24.47 -21.83 5.94
C LYS A 462 24.77 -22.62 4.66
N VAL A 463 26.02 -23.05 4.50
CA VAL A 463 26.39 -23.96 3.41
C VAL A 463 25.80 -25.34 3.70
N ARG A 464 24.78 -25.74 2.95
CA ARG A 464 24.22 -27.10 3.00
C ARG A 464 24.88 -27.94 1.90
N TYR A 465 25.84 -28.78 2.28
CA TYR A 465 26.44 -29.75 1.37
C TYR A 465 25.45 -30.90 1.10
N HIS A 466 25.14 -31.13 -0.16
CA HIS A 466 24.41 -32.33 -0.57
C HIS A 466 25.41 -33.48 -0.74
N VAL A 467 25.32 -34.47 0.14
CA VAL A 467 26.26 -35.62 0.23
C VAL A 467 26.40 -36.37 -1.11
N ARG A 468 25.39 -36.31 -1.98
CA ARG A 468 25.44 -36.89 -3.34
C ARG A 468 26.59 -36.33 -4.19
N TYR A 469 26.94 -35.06 -4.02
CA TYR A 469 28.07 -34.45 -4.73
C TYR A 469 29.43 -34.78 -4.12
N ALA A 470 29.48 -35.40 -2.92
CA ALA A 470 30.73 -35.88 -2.32
C ALA A 470 31.14 -37.28 -2.83
N ILE A 471 30.25 -37.98 -3.53
CA ILE A 471 30.49 -39.36 -4.02
C ILE A 471 31.69 -39.42 -4.98
N PRO A 472 31.82 -38.55 -6.01
CA PRO A 472 32.98 -38.59 -6.91
C PRO A 472 34.29 -38.29 -6.19
N ALA A 473 34.27 -37.34 -5.24
CA ALA A 473 35.44 -36.99 -4.43
C ALA A 473 35.89 -38.17 -3.54
N ALA A 474 34.94 -38.87 -2.90
CA ALA A 474 35.24 -40.05 -2.11
C ALA A 474 35.81 -41.20 -2.95
N LEU A 475 35.26 -41.44 -4.16
CA LEU A 475 35.79 -42.44 -5.09
C LEU A 475 37.22 -42.11 -5.54
N SER A 476 37.50 -40.84 -5.84
CA SER A 476 38.84 -40.40 -6.22
C SER A 476 39.85 -40.55 -5.08
N ALA A 477 39.45 -40.23 -3.84
CA ALA A 477 40.27 -40.41 -2.66
C ALA A 477 40.57 -41.89 -2.40
N LEU A 478 39.58 -42.78 -2.56
CA LEU A 478 39.74 -44.23 -2.39
C LEU A 478 40.70 -44.81 -3.45
N LEU A 479 40.60 -44.33 -4.70
CA LEU A 479 41.50 -44.73 -5.79
C LEU A 479 42.94 -44.27 -5.51
N LEU A 480 43.13 -43.03 -5.04
CA LEU A 480 44.44 -42.50 -4.64
C LEU A 480 45.03 -43.31 -3.48
N LEU A 481 44.21 -43.70 -2.51
CA LEU A 481 44.64 -44.51 -1.37
C LEU A 481 45.05 -45.92 -1.82
N ALA A 482 44.33 -46.52 -2.78
CA ALA A 482 44.70 -47.79 -3.39
C ALA A 482 46.02 -47.71 -4.18
N ILE A 483 46.22 -46.66 -4.98
CA ILE A 483 47.47 -46.44 -5.74
C ILE A 483 48.65 -46.26 -4.79
N THR A 484 48.49 -45.45 -3.75
CA THR A 484 49.55 -45.18 -2.76
C THR A 484 49.88 -46.42 -1.94
N CYS A 485 48.90 -47.18 -1.47
CA CYS A 485 49.13 -48.48 -0.83
C CYS A 485 49.82 -49.48 -1.78
N GLY A 486 49.40 -49.54 -3.05
CA GLY A 486 50.03 -50.39 -4.06
C GLY A 486 51.49 -50.01 -4.31
N ALA A 487 51.80 -48.71 -4.38
CA ALA A 487 53.15 -48.20 -4.53
C ALA A 487 54.02 -48.51 -3.29
N LEU A 488 53.48 -48.35 -2.08
CA LEU A 488 54.16 -48.69 -0.84
C LEU A 488 54.43 -50.21 -0.72
N LEU A 489 53.45 -51.05 -1.06
CA LEU A 489 53.63 -52.50 -1.11
C LEU A 489 54.70 -52.90 -2.12
N ALA A 490 54.69 -52.31 -3.32
CA ALA A 490 55.71 -52.55 -4.34
C ALA A 490 57.11 -52.12 -3.86
N ALA A 491 57.21 -51.00 -3.13
CA ALA A 491 58.45 -50.52 -2.54
C ALA A 491 58.96 -51.45 -1.42
N CYS A 492 58.07 -51.98 -0.56
CA CYS A 492 58.44 -52.91 0.50
C CYS A 492 58.80 -54.31 -0.02
N LEU A 493 58.17 -54.78 -1.11
CA LEU A 493 58.37 -56.12 -1.67
C LEU A 493 59.56 -56.21 -2.66
N ARG A 494 59.98 -55.11 -3.32
CA ARG A 494 61.14 -55.10 -4.23
C ARG A 494 62.46 -54.75 -3.53
N ARG A 495 63.12 -55.76 -2.96
CA ARG A 495 64.57 -55.70 -2.63
C ARG A 495 65.40 -55.69 -3.93
N GLY A 496 65.68 -54.53 -4.52
CA GLY A 496 66.69 -54.42 -5.60
C GLY A 496 66.59 -53.27 -6.62
N GLY A 497 65.50 -52.51 -6.67
CA GLY A 497 65.23 -51.57 -7.79
C GLY A 497 66.21 -50.39 -7.93
N LEU A 498 66.62 -49.74 -6.83
CA LEU A 498 67.48 -48.55 -6.88
C LEU A 498 68.90 -48.87 -7.35
N THR A 499 69.45 -50.02 -6.95
CA THR A 499 70.80 -50.43 -7.34
C THR A 499 70.87 -50.80 -8.82
N GLN A 500 69.80 -51.41 -9.35
CA GLN A 500 69.68 -51.79 -10.76
C GLN A 500 69.47 -50.56 -11.66
N MET A 501 68.63 -49.61 -11.23
CA MET A 501 68.44 -48.34 -11.92
C MET A 501 69.73 -47.51 -11.95
N ARG A 502 70.48 -47.46 -10.84
CA ARG A 502 71.80 -46.81 -10.79
C ARG A 502 72.81 -47.48 -11.72
N ARG A 503 72.79 -48.81 -11.84
CA ARG A 503 73.62 -49.56 -12.80
C ARG A 503 73.28 -49.21 -14.25
N HIS A 504 72.00 -49.16 -14.61
CA HIS A 504 71.60 -48.80 -15.97
C HIS A 504 71.93 -47.35 -16.33
N LEU A 505 71.72 -46.40 -15.40
CA LEU A 505 72.12 -45.02 -15.60
C LEU A 505 73.65 -44.87 -15.79
N GLN A 506 74.45 -45.64 -15.05
CA GLN A 506 75.91 -45.64 -15.20
C GLN A 506 76.38 -46.28 -16.52
N GLN A 507 75.65 -47.25 -17.06
CA GLN A 507 75.98 -47.85 -18.37
C GLN A 507 75.66 -46.94 -19.55
N LEU A 508 74.68 -46.03 -19.39
CA LEU A 508 74.26 -45.11 -20.44
C LEU A 508 75.04 -43.78 -20.47
N SER A 509 75.98 -43.55 -19.54
CA SER A 509 76.72 -42.28 -19.53
C SER A 509 77.70 -42.21 -20.71
N PRO A 510 77.64 -41.19 -21.58
CA PRO A 510 78.50 -41.07 -22.76
C PRO A 510 79.99 -41.12 -22.42
N GLY A 511 80.42 -40.46 -21.34
CA GLY A 511 81.83 -40.47 -20.90
C GLY A 511 82.38 -41.88 -20.70
N ARG A 512 81.62 -42.76 -20.03
CA ARG A 512 82.04 -44.16 -19.83
C ARG A 512 82.08 -44.96 -21.12
N ILE A 513 81.19 -44.67 -22.07
CA ILE A 513 81.19 -45.32 -23.38
C ILE A 513 82.47 -44.95 -24.13
N TYR A 514 82.81 -43.65 -24.17
CA TYR A 514 84.01 -43.18 -24.86
C TYR A 514 85.32 -43.63 -24.20
N THR A 515 85.47 -43.57 -22.88
CA THR A 515 86.71 -44.02 -22.20
C THR A 515 86.93 -45.53 -22.35
N THR A 516 85.84 -46.31 -22.46
CA THR A 516 85.94 -47.76 -22.67
C THR A 516 86.32 -48.11 -24.11
N LEU A 517 85.91 -47.30 -25.09
CA LEU A 517 86.24 -47.51 -26.51
C LEU A 517 87.63 -46.97 -26.90
N LEU A 518 88.04 -45.82 -26.34
CA LEU A 518 89.26 -45.11 -26.75
C LEU A 518 90.52 -45.50 -25.97
N SER A 519 90.37 -46.16 -24.81
CA SER A 519 91.50 -46.64 -24.01
C SER A 519 91.30 -48.08 -23.51
N PRO A 520 91.10 -49.07 -24.40
CA PRO A 520 90.78 -50.45 -24.03
C PRO A 520 91.89 -51.18 -23.24
N GLY A 521 93.12 -50.65 -23.24
CA GLY A 521 94.28 -51.21 -22.50
C GLY A 521 94.49 -50.66 -21.08
N GLN A 522 93.81 -49.58 -20.66
CA GLN A 522 94.00 -48.94 -19.34
C GLN A 522 92.97 -49.40 -18.28
N GLY A 523 92.15 -50.40 -18.61
CA GLY A 523 91.21 -51.05 -17.68
C GLY A 523 89.91 -50.29 -17.43
N SER A 524 89.46 -49.43 -18.36
CA SER A 524 88.10 -48.88 -18.30
C SER A 524 87.07 -50.02 -18.50
N ASN A 525 86.16 -50.19 -17.55
CA ASN A 525 85.07 -51.17 -17.61
C ASN A 525 83.75 -50.46 -17.27
N MET A 526 82.70 -50.69 -18.07
CA MET A 526 81.36 -50.14 -17.86
C MET A 526 80.75 -50.51 -16.50
N GLN A 527 81.24 -51.56 -15.85
CA GLN A 527 80.79 -52.00 -14.52
C GLN A 527 81.51 -51.36 -13.34
N MET A 528 82.50 -50.49 -13.58
CA MET A 528 83.29 -49.84 -12.51
C MET A 528 82.44 -48.86 -11.68
N ARG A 529 82.72 -48.69 -10.38
CA ARG A 529 81.96 -47.75 -9.53
C ARG A 529 82.15 -46.30 -10.01
N GLY A 530 81.12 -45.47 -9.78
CA GLY A 530 81.05 -44.06 -10.19
C GLY A 530 82.29 -43.24 -9.81
N GLU A 531 82.64 -43.30 -8.54
CA GLU A 531 83.76 -42.56 -7.93
C GLU A 531 85.10 -42.99 -8.52
N ASP A 532 85.32 -44.30 -8.68
CA ASP A 532 86.57 -44.82 -9.23
C ASP A 532 86.75 -44.38 -10.71
N TRP A 533 85.66 -44.38 -11.48
CA TRP A 533 85.70 -43.91 -12.88
C TRP A 533 85.98 -42.42 -12.95
N SER A 534 85.31 -41.62 -12.12
CA SER A 534 85.54 -40.17 -12.07
C SER A 534 86.96 -39.83 -11.65
N ARG A 535 87.56 -40.59 -10.72
CA ARG A 535 88.93 -40.34 -10.27
C ARG A 535 89.96 -40.69 -11.34
N LYS A 536 89.71 -41.74 -12.14
CA LYS A 536 90.69 -42.25 -13.10
C LYS A 536 90.56 -41.65 -14.50
N PHE A 537 89.33 -41.40 -14.96
CA PHE A 537 89.03 -40.95 -16.32
C PHE A 537 88.15 -39.69 -16.36
N GLY A 538 87.69 -39.18 -15.21
CA GLY A 538 86.81 -38.01 -15.17
C GLY A 538 87.49 -36.69 -15.56
N GLY A 539 88.82 -36.67 -15.65
CA GLY A 539 89.61 -35.53 -16.14
C GLY A 539 90.01 -35.64 -17.61
N ASP A 540 89.80 -36.80 -18.26
CA ASP A 540 90.21 -37.00 -19.65
C ASP A 540 89.32 -36.17 -20.58
N VAL A 541 89.95 -35.35 -21.44
CA VAL A 541 89.24 -34.57 -22.46
C VAL A 541 89.20 -35.39 -23.74
N ILE A 542 87.98 -35.71 -24.19
CA ILE A 542 87.75 -36.43 -25.44
C ILE A 542 87.49 -35.39 -26.52
N ASP A 543 88.45 -35.22 -27.43
CA ASP A 543 88.30 -34.37 -28.60
C ASP A 543 87.55 -35.13 -29.71
N LEU A 544 86.42 -34.56 -30.11
CA LEU A 544 85.54 -35.06 -31.16
C LEU A 544 85.57 -34.19 -32.41
N SER A 545 86.46 -33.20 -32.47
CA SER A 545 86.52 -32.22 -33.57
C SER A 545 87.25 -32.76 -34.82
N GLU A 546 88.06 -33.81 -34.68
CA GLU A 546 88.72 -34.49 -35.80
C GLU A 546 87.93 -35.70 -36.33
N GLY A 547 88.32 -36.23 -37.49
CA GLY A 547 87.60 -37.32 -38.19
C GLY A 547 87.53 -38.67 -37.44
N PHE A 548 88.20 -38.80 -36.29
CA PHE A 548 88.05 -39.91 -35.34
C PHE A 548 88.28 -39.39 -33.91
N PRO A 549 87.57 -39.92 -32.89
CA PRO A 549 87.71 -39.45 -31.51
C PRO A 549 89.10 -39.73 -30.95
N MET A 550 89.71 -38.75 -30.28
CA MET A 550 90.98 -38.92 -29.56
C MET A 550 90.83 -38.53 -28.09
N ALA A 551 91.38 -39.35 -27.20
CA ALA A 551 91.43 -39.06 -25.77
C ALA A 551 92.76 -38.39 -25.42
N THR A 552 92.69 -37.19 -24.83
CA THR A 552 93.83 -36.50 -24.23
C THR A 552 93.75 -36.62 -22.71
N HIS A 553 94.82 -37.15 -22.11
CA HIS A 553 94.93 -37.42 -20.67
C HIS A 553 95.42 -36.20 -19.89
#